data_AF-A0A6A8G806-F1
#
_entry.id   AF-A0A6A8G806-F1
#
_cell.length_a   1.000
_cell.length_b   1.000
_cell.length_c   1.000
_cell.angle_alpha   90.00
_cell.angle_beta   90.00
_cell.angle_gamma   90.00
#
_symmetry.space_group_name_H-M   'P 1'
#
loop_
_entity.id
_entity.type
_entity.pdbx_description
1 polymer ?
#
loop_
_entity_poly.entity_id
_entity_poly.type
_entity_poly.pdbx_seq_one_letter_code
_entity_poly.pdbx_strand_id
1 'polypeptide(L)'
;MASETVSARIESTTTQSWQAGVVAGALAAVVMGALMVVQMRPVLEVAIPSMYALTGGAAGFTIHVAHGAILGVGFAALAGVVTLDSTIKSVGVGVAYGVVLWVALAVLVMPVWLGAVGSPANPPLPNINTTSLVGHLVFGAVLGLVYPTLERTL
;
A
#
# COMPACT_ATOMS: atom_id res chain seq x y z
N MET A 1 28.66 -4.19 35.79
CA MET A 1 29.08 -4.29 34.37
C MET A 1 28.38 -5.44 33.62
N ALA A 2 27.09 -5.73 33.89
CA ALA A 2 26.36 -6.82 33.21
C ALA A 2 24.98 -6.42 32.67
N SER A 3 24.60 -5.14 32.78
CA SER A 3 23.23 -4.69 32.45
C SER A 3 23.12 -3.93 31.12
N GLU A 4 24.23 -3.60 30.47
CA GLU A 4 24.23 -2.73 29.28
C GLU A 4 24.13 -3.51 27.96
N THR A 5 24.37 -4.83 27.96
CA THR A 5 24.46 -5.61 26.71
C THR A 5 23.11 -6.12 26.17
N VAL A 6 22.04 -6.07 26.98
CA VAL A 6 20.71 -6.57 26.54
C VAL A 6 19.91 -5.49 25.79
N SER A 7 20.17 -4.19 26.04
CA SER A 7 19.34 -3.10 25.48
C SER A 7 19.68 -2.77 24.01
N ALA A 8 20.93 -2.93 23.59
CA ALA A 8 21.37 -2.54 22.24
C ALA A 8 20.84 -3.45 21.10
N ARG A 9 20.44 -4.70 21.42
CA ARG A 9 19.97 -5.66 20.39
C ARG A 9 18.52 -5.43 19.97
N ILE A 10 17.72 -4.68 20.73
CA ILE A 10 16.30 -4.43 20.44
C ILE A 10 16.11 -3.17 19.56
N GLU A 11 17.03 -2.20 19.60
CA GLU A 11 16.87 -0.90 18.90
C GLU A 11 17.27 -0.93 17.40
N SER A 12 18.13 -1.86 16.98
CA SER A 12 18.69 -1.86 15.62
C SER A 12 17.77 -2.45 14.54
N THR A 13 16.74 -3.22 14.90
CA THR A 13 15.81 -3.87 13.95
C THR A 13 14.50 -3.09 13.75
N THR A 14 14.26 -2.06 14.57
CA THR A 14 12.97 -1.36 14.67
C THR A 14 12.90 -0.03 13.91
N THR A 15 14.03 0.65 13.65
CA THR A 15 14.01 2.00 13.05
C THR A 15 14.22 2.06 11.53
N GLN A 16 14.81 1.03 10.90
CA GLN A 16 15.11 1.04 9.44
C GLN A 16 14.06 0.32 8.59
N SER A 17 13.42 -0.73 9.10
CA SER A 17 12.47 -1.57 8.34
C SER A 17 11.21 -0.81 7.91
N TRP A 18 10.65 0.03 8.77
CA TRP A 18 9.47 0.83 8.42
C TRP A 18 9.77 1.91 7.39
N GLN A 19 10.99 2.48 7.36
CA GLN A 19 11.41 3.45 6.35
C GLN A 19 11.51 2.81 4.97
N ALA A 20 12.10 1.61 4.90
CA ALA A 20 12.09 0.78 3.68
C ALA A 20 10.66 0.48 3.23
N GLY A 21 9.76 0.18 4.19
CA GLY A 21 8.32 0.03 3.95
C GLY A 21 7.68 1.26 3.32
N VAL A 22 7.89 2.45 3.91
CA VAL A 22 7.38 3.72 3.38
C VAL A 22 7.81 3.95 1.94
N VAL A 23 9.11 3.81 1.65
CA VAL A 23 9.66 4.07 0.32
C VAL A 23 9.18 3.03 -0.68
N ALA A 24 9.20 1.74 -0.32
CA ALA A 24 8.70 0.67 -1.20
C ALA A 24 7.21 0.83 -1.49
N GLY A 25 6.41 1.16 -0.48
CA GLY A 25 4.97 1.38 -0.59
C GLY A 25 4.63 2.59 -1.45
N ALA A 26 5.36 3.70 -1.29
CA ALA A 26 5.21 4.87 -2.14
C ALA A 26 5.54 4.55 -3.61
N LEU A 27 6.66 3.85 -3.88
CA LEU A 27 7.04 3.44 -5.22
C LEU A 27 5.99 2.52 -5.86
N ALA A 28 5.51 1.52 -5.12
CA ALA A 28 4.45 0.63 -5.57
C ALA A 28 3.16 1.38 -5.90
N ALA A 29 2.76 2.35 -5.07
CA ALA A 29 1.58 3.17 -5.32
C ALA A 29 1.76 4.18 -6.46
N VAL A 30 2.97 4.66 -6.73
CA VAL A 30 3.25 5.44 -7.94
C VAL A 30 3.04 4.58 -9.19
N VAL A 31 3.52 3.34 -9.18
CA VAL A 31 3.32 2.39 -10.31
C VAL A 31 1.84 2.09 -10.51
N MET A 32 1.11 1.75 -9.44
CA MET A 32 -0.33 1.52 -9.50
C MET A 32 -1.09 2.79 -9.93
N GLY A 33 -0.71 3.95 -9.39
CA GLY A 33 -1.28 5.25 -9.76
C GLY A 33 -1.10 5.56 -11.24
N ALA A 34 0.07 5.25 -11.82
CA ALA A 34 0.30 5.39 -13.26
C ALA A 34 -0.64 4.49 -14.08
N LEU A 35 -0.89 3.26 -13.63
CA LEU A 35 -1.91 2.39 -14.27
C LEU A 35 -3.32 2.99 -14.15
N MET A 36 -3.65 3.58 -13.00
CA MET A 36 -4.94 4.23 -12.79
C MET A 36 -5.14 5.46 -13.68
N VAL A 37 -4.09 6.22 -13.99
CA VAL A 37 -4.16 7.35 -14.94
C VAL A 37 -4.61 6.89 -16.33
N VAL A 38 -4.29 5.65 -16.72
CA VAL A 38 -4.68 5.12 -18.04
C VAL A 38 -6.03 4.40 -18.00
N GLN A 39 -6.29 3.64 -16.93
CA GLN A 39 -7.39 2.67 -16.90
C GLN A 39 -8.56 3.08 -15.99
N MET A 40 -8.34 3.97 -15.03
CA MET A 40 -9.27 4.24 -13.92
C MET A 40 -9.29 5.73 -13.53
N ARG A 41 -9.18 6.63 -14.50
CA ARG A 41 -9.10 8.09 -14.26
C ARG A 41 -10.15 8.64 -13.29
N PRO A 42 -11.45 8.27 -13.38
CA PRO A 42 -12.45 8.78 -12.44
C PRO A 42 -12.18 8.42 -10.97
N VAL A 43 -11.47 7.33 -10.70
CA VAL A 43 -11.09 6.93 -9.34
C VAL A 43 -10.07 7.93 -8.74
N LEU A 44 -9.09 8.38 -9.54
CA LEU A 44 -8.12 9.39 -9.12
C LEU A 44 -8.69 10.80 -9.13
N GLU A 45 -9.52 11.14 -10.11
CA GLU A 45 -10.01 12.52 -10.28
C GLU A 45 -11.17 12.86 -9.35
N VAL A 46 -11.97 11.86 -8.95
CA VAL A 46 -13.20 12.04 -8.17
C VAL A 46 -13.22 11.17 -6.92
N ALA A 47 -13.17 9.84 -7.04
CA ALA A 47 -13.43 8.95 -5.91
C ALA A 47 -12.46 9.16 -4.74
N ILE A 48 -11.16 8.93 -4.94
CA ILE A 48 -10.14 9.06 -3.90
C ILE A 48 -10.11 10.46 -3.26
N PRO A 49 -10.04 11.58 -4.01
CA PRO A 49 -9.98 12.90 -3.38
C PRO A 49 -11.29 13.25 -2.65
N SER A 50 -12.45 12.80 -3.14
CA SER A 50 -13.73 13.07 -2.47
C SER A 50 -13.86 12.45 -1.06
N MET A 51 -13.15 11.34 -0.80
CA MET A 51 -13.07 10.74 0.55
C MET A 51 -12.50 11.73 1.59
N TYR A 52 -11.74 12.74 1.13
CA TYR A 52 -11.13 13.78 1.95
C TYR A 52 -11.74 15.16 1.71
N ALA A 53 -12.92 15.22 1.09
CA ALA A 53 -13.56 16.47 0.66
C ALA A 53 -12.67 17.33 -0.27
N LEU A 54 -11.79 16.67 -1.04
CA LEU A 54 -10.94 17.29 -2.05
C LEU A 54 -11.44 16.93 -3.46
N THR A 55 -10.87 17.59 -4.46
CA THR A 55 -11.16 17.34 -5.88
C THR A 55 -9.90 17.35 -6.73
N GLY A 56 -9.94 16.64 -7.86
CA GLY A 56 -8.91 16.72 -8.90
C GLY A 56 -7.86 15.61 -8.81
N GLY A 57 -7.36 15.22 -9.99
CA GLY A 57 -6.46 14.07 -10.13
C GLY A 57 -5.15 14.19 -9.37
N ALA A 58 -4.58 15.39 -9.22
CA ALA A 58 -3.36 15.60 -8.45
C ALA A 58 -3.56 15.31 -6.96
N ALA A 59 -4.69 15.74 -6.37
CA ALA A 59 -5.04 15.42 -4.99
C ALA A 59 -5.25 13.92 -4.82
N GLY A 60 -6.02 13.29 -5.72
CA GLY A 60 -6.26 11.85 -5.67
C GLY A 60 -4.99 11.01 -5.83
N PHE A 61 -4.10 11.38 -6.74
CA PHE A 61 -2.81 10.69 -6.92
C PHE A 61 -1.93 10.85 -5.68
N THR A 62 -1.85 12.06 -5.11
CA THR A 62 -1.08 12.32 -3.89
C THR A 62 -1.60 11.48 -2.72
N ILE A 63 -2.92 11.46 -2.51
CA ILE A 63 -3.57 10.64 -1.48
C ILE A 63 -3.32 9.15 -1.73
N HIS A 64 -3.37 8.70 -2.98
CA HIS A 64 -3.11 7.30 -3.32
C HIS A 64 -1.67 6.88 -2.96
N VAL A 65 -0.68 7.73 -3.29
CA VAL A 65 0.72 7.49 -2.91
C VAL A 65 0.92 7.54 -1.39
N ALA A 66 0.26 8.48 -0.70
CA ALA A 66 0.29 8.57 0.76
C ALA A 66 -0.26 7.30 1.43
N HIS A 67 -1.38 6.76 0.95
CA HIS A 67 -1.86 5.45 1.39
C HIS A 67 -0.86 4.34 1.11
N GLY A 68 -0.28 4.32 -0.08
CA GLY A 68 0.77 3.36 -0.44
C GLY A 68 1.93 3.34 0.55
N ALA A 69 2.43 4.52 0.93
CA ALA A 69 3.48 4.67 1.92
C ALA A 69 3.08 4.10 3.30
N ILE A 70 1.88 4.42 3.78
CA ILE A 70 1.34 3.91 5.06
C ILE A 70 1.19 2.39 5.01
N LEU A 71 0.63 1.86 3.92
CA LEU A 71 0.43 0.43 3.73
C LEU A 71 1.76 -0.32 3.54
N GLY A 72 2.79 0.35 3.05
CA GLY A 72 4.15 -0.17 2.99
C GLY A 72 4.74 -0.44 4.38
N VAL A 73 4.41 0.37 5.39
CA VAL A 73 4.77 0.09 6.79
C VAL A 73 4.10 -1.20 7.28
N GLY A 74 2.83 -1.42 6.91
CA GLY A 74 2.13 -2.68 7.20
C GLY A 74 2.81 -3.90 6.58
N PHE A 75 3.33 -3.76 5.35
CA PHE A 75 4.12 -4.81 4.71
C PHE A 75 5.46 -5.04 5.41
N ALA A 76 6.14 -3.98 5.86
CA ALA A 76 7.37 -4.11 6.65
C ALA A 76 7.13 -4.88 7.96
N ALA A 77 6.03 -4.59 8.65
CA ALA A 77 5.62 -5.35 9.85
C ALA A 77 5.36 -6.82 9.52
N LEU A 78 4.72 -7.12 8.38
CA LEU A 78 4.50 -8.49 7.91
C LEU A 78 5.83 -9.20 7.59
N ALA A 79 6.77 -8.52 6.93
CA ALA A 79 8.10 -9.04 6.64
C ALA A 79 8.91 -9.34 7.92
N GLY A 80 8.66 -8.60 9.00
CA GLY A 80 9.26 -8.87 10.32
C GLY A 80 8.82 -10.19 10.96
N VAL A 81 7.69 -10.77 10.54
CA VAL A 81 7.15 -12.04 11.07
C VAL A 81 7.14 -13.18 10.05
N VAL A 82 7.30 -12.88 8.76
CA VAL A 82 7.36 -13.86 7.67
C VAL A 82 8.76 -13.91 7.09
N THR A 83 9.37 -15.10 7.04
CA THR A 83 10.70 -15.27 6.44
C THR A 83 10.66 -15.06 4.92
N LEU A 84 11.30 -14.00 4.42
CA LEU A 84 11.43 -13.68 2.98
C LEU A 84 12.80 -14.12 2.43
N ASP A 85 13.00 -15.43 2.32
CA ASP A 85 14.27 -16.07 1.93
C ASP A 85 14.63 -15.98 0.43
N SER A 86 13.68 -15.58 -0.42
CA SER A 86 13.84 -15.56 -1.87
C SER A 86 12.96 -14.49 -2.52
N THR A 87 13.38 -13.98 -3.67
CA THR A 87 12.64 -12.96 -4.43
C THR A 87 11.23 -13.44 -4.80
N ILE A 88 11.10 -14.69 -5.25
CA ILE A 88 9.80 -15.28 -5.63
C ILE A 88 8.85 -15.31 -4.43
N LYS A 89 9.34 -15.72 -3.25
CA LYS A 89 8.53 -15.76 -2.03
C LYS A 89 8.12 -14.35 -1.61
N SER A 90 9.04 -13.38 -1.64
CA SER A 90 8.75 -11.99 -1.32
C SER A 90 7.70 -11.37 -2.24
N VAL A 91 7.82 -11.59 -3.55
CA VAL A 91 6.80 -11.16 -4.53
C VAL A 91 5.48 -11.87 -4.29
N GLY A 92 5.48 -13.18 -3.99
CA GLY A 92 4.27 -13.94 -3.67
C GLY A 92 3.54 -13.40 -2.43
N VAL A 93 4.28 -13.10 -1.36
CA VAL A 93 3.74 -12.47 -0.15
C VAL A 93 3.21 -11.07 -0.45
N GLY A 94 3.93 -10.28 -1.27
CA GLY A 94 3.50 -8.98 -1.75
C GLY A 94 2.20 -9.04 -2.54
N VAL A 95 2.06 -9.98 -3.46
CA VAL A 95 0.83 -10.21 -4.23
C VAL A 95 -0.33 -10.60 -3.31
N ALA A 96 -0.12 -11.53 -2.37
CA ALA A 96 -1.13 -11.91 -1.40
C ALA A 96 -1.58 -10.72 -0.54
N TYR A 97 -0.61 -9.89 -0.09
CA TYR A 97 -0.87 -8.65 0.61
C TYR A 97 -1.71 -7.68 -0.23
N GLY A 98 -1.38 -7.51 -1.51
CA GLY A 98 -2.15 -6.70 -2.47
C GLY A 98 -3.60 -7.18 -2.61
N VAL A 99 -3.84 -8.50 -2.68
CA VAL A 99 -5.20 -9.06 -2.71
C VAL A 99 -5.97 -8.75 -1.43
N VAL A 100 -5.34 -8.89 -0.26
CA VAL A 100 -5.95 -8.55 1.03
C VAL A 100 -6.32 -7.07 1.07
N LEU A 101 -5.43 -6.19 0.63
CA LEU A 101 -5.71 -4.75 0.55
C LEU A 101 -6.82 -4.42 -0.44
N TRP A 102 -6.89 -5.10 -1.58
CA TRP A 102 -7.98 -4.91 -2.54
C TRP A 102 -9.33 -5.26 -1.90
N VAL A 103 -9.44 -6.41 -1.23
CA VAL A 103 -10.67 -6.81 -0.54
C VAL A 103 -11.01 -5.81 0.58
N ALA A 104 -10.06 -5.51 1.46
CA ALA A 104 -10.33 -4.65 2.61
C ALA A 104 -10.63 -3.21 2.19
N LEU A 105 -9.79 -2.61 1.36
CA LEU A 105 -9.83 -1.19 1.08
C LEU A 105 -10.71 -0.84 -0.12
N ALA A 106 -10.51 -1.52 -1.25
CA ALA A 106 -11.22 -1.17 -2.49
C ALA A 106 -12.65 -1.75 -2.53
N VAL A 107 -12.83 -2.99 -2.09
CA VAL A 107 -14.14 -3.67 -2.15
C VAL A 107 -15.05 -3.24 -1.00
N LEU A 108 -14.51 -2.99 0.20
CA LEU A 108 -15.30 -2.73 1.41
C LEU A 108 -15.19 -1.29 1.93
N VAL A 109 -14.00 -0.81 2.29
CA VAL A 109 -13.84 0.50 2.94
C VAL A 109 -14.20 1.66 2.00
N MET A 110 -13.76 1.62 0.74
CA MET A 110 -13.99 2.68 -0.24
C MET A 110 -15.50 2.99 -0.44
N PRO A 111 -16.38 2.03 -0.79
CA PRO A 111 -17.81 2.33 -0.95
C PRO A 111 -18.48 2.82 0.35
N VAL A 112 -18.07 2.31 1.52
CA VAL A 112 -18.60 2.78 2.81
C VAL A 112 -18.21 4.24 3.06
N TRP A 113 -16.94 4.58 2.85
CA TRP A 113 -16.44 5.93 3.04
C TRP A 113 -17.07 6.90 2.04
N LEU A 114 -17.08 6.55 0.75
CA LEU A 114 -17.69 7.36 -0.30
C LEU A 114 -19.18 7.61 -0.06
N GLY A 115 -19.90 6.60 0.42
CA GLY A 115 -21.29 6.74 0.86
C GLY A 115 -21.44 7.70 2.04
N ALA A 116 -20.57 7.59 3.05
CA ALA A 116 -20.61 8.43 4.25
C ALA A 116 -20.35 9.92 3.95
N VAL A 117 -19.48 10.23 2.98
CA VAL A 117 -19.20 11.62 2.55
C VAL A 117 -20.14 12.13 1.46
N GLY A 118 -21.08 11.31 0.99
CA GLY A 118 -22.03 11.68 -0.07
C GLY A 118 -21.37 11.88 -1.44
N SER A 119 -20.29 11.15 -1.73
CA SER A 119 -19.57 11.29 -3.00
C SER A 119 -20.44 10.88 -4.19
N PRO A 120 -20.43 11.65 -5.30
CA PRO A 120 -21.12 11.25 -6.54
C PRO A 120 -20.47 10.04 -7.22
N ALA A 121 -19.26 9.66 -6.81
CA ALA A 121 -18.53 8.50 -7.34
C ALA A 121 -18.65 7.26 -6.45
N ASN A 122 -19.70 7.16 -5.62
CA ASN A 122 -19.90 6.02 -4.72
C ASN A 122 -20.35 4.74 -5.49
N PRO A 123 -19.52 3.68 -5.54
CA PRO A 123 -19.92 2.43 -6.16
C PRO A 123 -20.81 1.57 -5.22
N PRO A 124 -21.53 0.57 -5.75
CA PRO A 124 -22.24 -0.39 -4.92
C PRO A 124 -21.31 -1.14 -3.94
N LEU A 125 -21.81 -1.49 -2.76
CA LEU A 125 -21.15 -2.39 -1.82
C LEU A 125 -21.66 -3.83 -2.04
N PRO A 126 -20.80 -4.83 -2.30
CA PRO A 126 -19.34 -4.75 -2.41
C PRO A 126 -18.84 -4.22 -3.77
N ASN A 127 -17.79 -3.40 -3.75
CA ASN A 127 -17.23 -2.78 -4.95
C ASN A 127 -16.22 -3.71 -5.66
N ILE A 128 -16.72 -4.80 -6.26
CA ILE A 128 -15.88 -5.78 -6.95
C ILE A 128 -15.56 -5.30 -8.37
N ASN A 129 -14.28 -5.02 -8.61
CA ASN A 129 -13.78 -4.58 -9.92
C ASN A 129 -12.46 -5.27 -10.26
N THR A 130 -12.40 -5.94 -11.42
CA THR A 130 -11.23 -6.72 -11.87
C THR A 130 -10.05 -5.83 -12.26
N THR A 131 -10.29 -4.68 -12.87
CA THR A 131 -9.23 -3.69 -13.17
C THR A 131 -8.58 -3.16 -11.90
N SER A 132 -9.38 -2.93 -10.84
CA SER A 132 -8.87 -2.57 -9.51
C SER A 132 -8.04 -3.69 -8.90
N LEU A 133 -8.48 -4.96 -9.02
CA LEU A 133 -7.69 -6.11 -8.58
C LEU A 133 -6.33 -6.15 -9.28
N VAL A 134 -6.28 -5.98 -10.61
CA VAL A 134 -5.01 -5.93 -11.36
C VAL A 134 -4.08 -4.83 -10.82
N GLY A 135 -4.62 -3.64 -10.54
CA GLY A 135 -3.84 -2.56 -9.93
C GLY A 135 -3.21 -2.97 -8.59
N HIS A 136 -3.96 -3.64 -7.73
CA HIS A 136 -3.47 -4.10 -6.42
C HIS A 136 -2.50 -5.28 -6.51
N LEU A 137 -2.66 -6.17 -7.50
CA LEU A 137 -1.70 -7.23 -7.79
C LEU A 137 -0.35 -6.62 -8.22
N VAL A 138 -0.38 -5.60 -9.08
CA VAL A 138 0.83 -4.87 -9.49
C VAL A 138 1.46 -4.14 -8.30
N PHE A 139 0.66 -3.43 -7.49
CA PHE A 139 1.14 -2.81 -6.25
C PHE A 139 1.86 -3.84 -5.36
N GLY A 140 1.21 -4.97 -5.09
CA GLY A 140 1.77 -6.02 -4.25
C GLY A 140 3.06 -6.62 -4.82
N ALA A 141 3.10 -6.88 -6.12
CA ALA A 141 4.28 -7.42 -6.79
C ALA A 141 5.48 -6.45 -6.73
N VAL A 142 5.25 -5.15 -7.00
CA VAL A 142 6.30 -4.12 -6.92
C VAL A 142 6.78 -3.95 -5.48
N LEU A 143 5.85 -3.91 -4.52
CA LEU A 143 6.18 -3.81 -3.09
C LEU A 143 7.06 -4.98 -2.63
N GLY A 144 6.64 -6.21 -2.93
CA GLY A 144 7.39 -7.42 -2.58
C GLY A 144 8.74 -7.55 -3.31
N LEU A 145 8.89 -6.93 -4.48
CA LEU A 145 10.15 -6.87 -5.21
C LEU A 145 11.12 -5.85 -4.60
N VAL A 146 10.63 -4.66 -4.27
CA VAL A 146 11.46 -3.50 -3.90
C VAL A 146 11.83 -3.52 -2.42
N TYR A 147 10.92 -3.91 -1.53
CA TYR A 147 11.12 -3.86 -0.07
C TYR A 147 12.41 -4.57 0.40
N PRO A 148 12.71 -5.83 0.03
CA PRO A 148 13.90 -6.51 0.54
C PRO A 148 15.22 -5.85 0.10
N THR A 149 15.20 -5.12 -1.02
CA THR A 149 16.39 -4.39 -1.48
C THR A 149 16.60 -3.15 -0.62
N LEU A 150 15.53 -2.37 -0.39
CA LEU A 150 15.59 -1.17 0.43
C LEU A 150 15.93 -1.47 1.90
N GLU A 151 15.34 -2.52 2.45
CA GLU A 151 15.61 -2.98 3.83
C GLU A 151 17.08 -3.33 4.07
N ARG A 152 17.82 -3.77 3.05
CA ARG A 152 19.25 -4.07 3.16
C ARG A 152 20.15 -2.84 3.02
N THR A 153 19.62 -1.73 2.53
CA THR A 153 20.41 -0.54 2.14
C THR A 153 20.16 0.68 3.02
N LEU A 154 19.04 0.73 3.75
CA LEU A 154 18.65 1.82 4.64
C LEU A 154 18.97 1.47 6.09
#